data_AF-A0A964Q5L2-F1
#
_entry.id   AF-A0A964Q5L2-F1
#
_cell.length_a   1.000
_cell.length_b   1.000
_cell.length_c   1.000
_cell.angle_alpha   90.00
_cell.angle_beta   90.00
_cell.angle_gamma   90.00
#
_symmetry.space_group_name_H-M   'P 1'
#
loop_
_entity.id
_entity.type
_entity.pdbx_description
1 polymer ?
#
loop_
_entity_poly.entity_id
_entity_poly.type
_entity_poly.pdbx_seq_one_letter_code
_entity_poly.pdbx_strand_id
1 'polypeptide(L)' 'MNSPEPVFEVMDDAMADILRQKTEVERLRIAGQMWKSARVILRGAIRTEHPDWNSEQVNREIARRISHGVVNY' A
#
# COMPACT_ATOMS: atom_id res chain seq x y z
N MET A 1 -20.30 -27.05 -18.44
CA MET A 1 -19.80 -26.77 -17.08
C MET A 1 -19.60 -25.27 -17.03
N ASN A 2 -20.52 -24.51 -16.43
CA ASN A 2 -20.40 -23.06 -16.32
C ASN A 2 -19.54 -22.74 -15.10
N SER A 3 -18.32 -22.27 -15.32
CA SER A 3 -17.52 -21.66 -14.25
C SER A 3 -18.20 -20.37 -13.80
N PRO A 4 -18.29 -20.09 -12.48
CA PRO A 4 -18.86 -18.83 -12.02
C PRO A 4 -18.03 -17.66 -12.57
N GLU A 5 -18.70 -16.60 -13.02
CA GLU A 5 -18.01 -15.38 -13.42
C GLU A 5 -17.22 -14.80 -12.23
N PRO A 6 -16.01 -14.28 -12.45
CA PRO A 6 -15.21 -13.74 -11.38
C PRO A 6 -15.87 -12.48 -10.79
N VAL A 7 -16.18 -12.54 -9.50
CA VAL A 7 -16.70 -11.41 -8.72
C VAL A 7 -15.51 -10.62 -8.18
N PHE A 8 -15.39 -9.35 -8.57
CA PHE A 8 -14.40 -8.43 -8.03
C PHE A 8 -15.07 -7.44 -7.09
N GLU A 9 -14.38 -7.07 -6.01
CA GLU A 9 -14.80 -5.94 -5.18
C GLU A 9 -14.53 -4.64 -5.96
N VAL A 10 -15.61 -3.93 -6.30
CA VAL A 10 -15.58 -2.67 -7.04
C VAL A 10 -16.03 -1.55 -6.11
N MET A 11 -15.33 -0.42 -6.15
CA MET A 11 -15.72 0.79 -5.42
C MET A 11 -17.11 1.24 -5.89
N ASP A 12 -18.00 1.54 -4.95
CA ASP A 12 -19.29 2.17 -5.27
C ASP A 12 -19.09 3.50 -6.03
N ASP A 13 -19.90 3.72 -7.06
CA ASP A 13 -19.78 4.88 -7.95
C ASP A 13 -19.93 6.21 -7.21
N ALA A 14 -20.81 6.29 -6.20
CA ALA A 14 -20.98 7.51 -5.43
C ALA A 14 -19.72 7.82 -4.60
N MET A 15 -19.05 6.78 -4.09
CA MET A 15 -17.77 6.96 -3.41
C MET A 15 -16.66 7.36 -4.38
N ALA A 16 -16.63 6.78 -5.58
CA ALA A 16 -15.70 7.16 -6.62
C ALA A 16 -15.86 8.66 -6.98
N ASP A 17 -17.09 9.16 -7.09
CA ASP A 17 -17.36 10.58 -7.35
C ASP A 17 -16.92 11.50 -6.22
N ILE A 18 -17.14 11.11 -4.95
CA ILE A 18 -16.64 11.85 -3.79
C ILE A 18 -15.10 11.94 -3.82
N LEU A 19 -14.42 10.85 -4.17
CA LEU A 19 -12.96 10.83 -4.27
C LEU A 19 -12.45 11.65 -5.46
N ARG A 20 -13.19 11.70 -6.58
CA ARG A 20 -12.86 12.54 -7.74
C ARG A 20 -12.90 14.04 -7.43
N GLN A 21 -13.76 14.45 -6.50
CA GLN A 21 -13.91 15.86 -6.08
C GLN A 21 -12.79 16.38 -5.17
N LYS A 22 -11.88 15.51 -4.69
CA LYS A 22 -10.76 15.94 -3.84
C LYS A 22 -9.83 16.89 -4.58
N THR A 23 -9.46 17.97 -3.91
CA THR A 23 -8.42 18.89 -4.38
C THR A 23 -7.07 18.20 -4.47
N GLU A 24 -6.15 18.74 -5.28
CA GLU A 24 -4.80 18.20 -5.42
C GLU A 24 -4.07 18.06 -4.06
N VAL A 25 -4.23 19.06 -3.19
CA VAL A 25 -3.64 19.06 -1.83
C VAL A 25 -4.24 17.95 -0.96
N GLU A 26 -5.55 17.73 -1.03
CA GLU A 26 -6.19 16.62 -0.30
C GLU A 26 -5.73 15.26 -0.83
N ARG A 27 -5.62 15.11 -2.15
CA ARG A 27 -5.11 13.87 -2.77
C ARG A 27 -3.69 13.57 -2.32
N LEU A 28 -2.81 14.57 -2.32
CA LEU A 28 -1.44 14.43 -1.81
C LEU A 28 -1.41 14.12 -0.31
N ARG A 29 -2.29 14.73 0.49
CA ARG A 29 -2.40 14.41 1.93
C ARG A 29 -2.81 12.97 2.15
N ILE A 30 -3.82 12.50 1.41
CA ILE A 30 -4.29 11.10 1.45
C ILE A 30 -3.14 10.17 1.07
N ALA A 31 -2.47 10.40 -0.06
CA ALA A 31 -1.34 9.59 -0.50
C ALA A 31 -0.21 9.56 0.54
N GLY A 32 0.12 10.71 1.15
CA GLY A 32 1.11 10.80 2.22
C GLY A 32 0.73 10.03 3.48
N GLN A 33 -0.55 10.02 3.85
CA GLN A 33 -1.05 9.21 4.97
C GLN A 33 -1.03 7.72 4.63
N MET A 34 -1.47 7.32 3.44
CA MET A 34 -1.40 5.93 2.96
C MET A 34 0.04 5.41 2.98
N TRP A 35 1.01 6.21 2.52
CA TRP A 35 2.43 5.88 2.57
C TRP A 35 2.93 5.63 4.01
N LYS A 36 2.57 6.51 4.96
CA LYS A 36 2.95 6.33 6.37
C LYS A 36 2.34 5.06 6.96
N SER A 37 1.07 4.79 6.68
CA SER A 37 0.38 3.58 7.14
C SER A 37 1.01 2.31 6.58
N ALA A 38 1.29 2.27 5.26
CA ALA A 38 1.95 1.14 4.62
C ALA A 38 3.31 0.83 5.26
N ARG A 39 4.11 1.85 5.58
CA ARG A 39 5.40 1.68 6.27
C ARG A 39 5.26 1.05 7.65
N VAL A 40 4.24 1.44 8.42
CA VAL A 40 3.99 0.88 9.75
C VAL A 40 3.61 -0.60 9.66
N ILE A 41 2.66 -0.91 8.78
CA ILE A 41 2.18 -2.29 8.54
C ILE A 41 3.34 -3.18 8.10
N LEU A 42 4.08 -2.76 7.07
CA LEU A 42 5.19 -3.54 6.54
C LEU A 42 6.32 -3.71 7.55
N ARG A 43 6.63 -2.68 8.35
CA ARG A 43 7.63 -2.81 9.41
C ARG A 43 7.24 -3.89 10.43
N GLY A 44 5.96 -3.93 10.82
CA GLY A 44 5.45 -4.98 11.71
C GLY A 44 5.60 -6.35 11.09
N ALA A 45 5.06 -6.54 9.88
CA ALA A 45 5.11 -7.81 9.15
C ALA A 45 6.56 -8.30 8.94
N ILE A 46 7.46 -7.46 8.43
CA ILE A 46 8.84 -7.82 8.15
C ILE A 46 9.60 -8.19 9.43
N ARG A 47 9.38 -7.48 10.55
CA ARG A 47 10.02 -7.85 11.82
C ARG A 47 9.50 -9.16 12.40
N THR A 48 8.25 -9.49 12.15
CA THR A 48 7.68 -10.80 12.51
C THR A 48 8.23 -11.91 11.61
N GLU A 49 8.37 -11.66 10.31
CA GLU A 49 8.94 -12.60 9.34
C GLU A 49 10.45 -12.82 9.53
N HIS A 50 11.19 -11.78 9.92
CA HIS A 50 12.65 -11.75 10.04
C HIS A 50 13.09 -11.14 11.38
N PRO A 51 12.93 -11.86 12.50
CA PRO A 51 13.21 -11.34 13.84
C PRO A 51 14.70 -11.04 14.10
N ASP A 52 15.60 -11.66 13.35
CA ASP A 52 17.06 -11.52 13.41
C ASP A 52 17.59 -10.33 12.60
N TRP A 53 16.77 -9.73 11.74
CA TRP A 53 17.20 -8.63 10.88
C TRP A 53 17.39 -7.34 11.64
N ASN A 54 18.46 -6.63 11.30
CA ASN A 54 18.71 -5.30 11.82
C ASN A 54 17.79 -4.24 11.17
N SER A 55 17.80 -3.03 11.72
CA SER A 55 16.91 -1.96 11.24
C SER A 55 17.18 -1.53 9.79
N GLU A 56 18.41 -1.65 9.30
CA GLU A 56 18.76 -1.31 7.93
C GLU A 56 18.18 -2.31 6.93
N GLN A 57 18.33 -3.61 7.22
CA GLN A 57 17.76 -4.70 6.42
C GLN A 57 16.24 -4.56 6.31
N VAL A 58 15.56 -4.30 7.44
CA VAL A 58 14.12 -4.04 7.48
C VAL A 58 13.74 -2.82 6.64
N ASN A 59 14.46 -1.70 6.78
CA ASN A 59 14.15 -0.48 6.01
C ASN A 59 14.35 -0.67 4.50
N ARG A 60 15.38 -1.42 4.09
CA ARG A 60 15.64 -1.76 2.69
C ARG A 60 14.50 -2.57 2.10
N GLU A 61 14.01 -3.56 2.83
CA GLU A 61 12.89 -4.40 2.40
C GLU A 61 11.57 -3.62 2.34
N ILE A 62 11.32 -2.71 3.30
CA ILE A 62 10.18 -1.77 3.23
C ILE A 62 10.26 -0.94 1.94
N ALA A 63 11.42 -0.36 1.62
CA ALA A 63 11.61 0.45 0.42
C ALA A 63 11.36 -0.38 -0.85
N ARG A 64 11.86 -1.62 -0.90
CA ARG A 64 11.63 -2.56 -2.00
C ARG A 64 10.13 -2.88 -2.17
N ARG A 65 9.42 -3.24 -1.09
CA ARG A 65 8.00 -3.62 -1.15
C ARG A 65 7.08 -2.44 -1.51
N ILE A 66 7.30 -1.26 -0.92
CA ILE A 66 6.44 -0.09 -1.18
C ILE A 66 6.68 0.49 -2.59
N SER A 67 7.91 0.45 -3.09
CA SER A 67 8.22 0.92 -4.44
C SER A 67 7.79 -0.06 -5.54
N HIS A 68 7.12 -1.17 -5.20
CA HIS A 68 6.88 -2.28 -6.12
C HIS A 68 8.17 -2.78 -6.82
N GLY A 69 9.31 -2.72 -6.13
CA GLY A 69 10.61 -3.14 -6.68
C GLY A 69 11.28 -2.13 -7.61
N VAL A 70 10.78 -0.89 -7.72
CA VAL A 70 11.44 0.17 -8.51
C VAL A 70 12.75 0.65 -7.87
N VAL A 71 12.90 0.49 -6.55
CA VAL A 71 14.15 0.81 -5.85
C VAL A 71 15.07 -0.42 -5.84
N ASN A 72 16.02 -0.45 -6.78
CA ASN A 72 17.16 -1.36 -6.79
C ASN A 72 18.41 -0.60 -6.31
N TYR A 73 19.12 -1.14 -5.30
CA TYR A 73 20.42 -0.66 -4.83
C TYR A 73 21.51 -1.66 -5.18
#